data_AF-A0A2T0VAD8-F1
#
_entry.id   AF-A0A2T0VAD8-F1
#
_cell.length_a   1.000
_cell.length_b   1.000
_cell.length_c   1.000
_cell.angle_alpha   90.00
_cell.angle_beta   90.00
_cell.angle_gamma   90.00
#
_symmetry.space_group_name_H-M   'P 1'
#
loop_
_entity.id
_entity.type
_entity.pdbx_description
1 polymer ?
#
loop_
_entity_poly.entity_id
_entity_poly.type
_entity_poly.pdbx_seq_one_letter_code
_entity_poly.pdbx_strand_id
1 'polypeptide(L)'
;MRLERAALELFAEQGYADTTVPQITERAGLTTRTFFRHFADKPEVLFFREREFPTVVTAVLADAPASLHPWALVMFGLEAVTASRFDQWRGDLLVRRLILRDDVRLRERELLKSAVLADAIESALLDHNVDPATAALLAPMAVVLFNSALSDWLDANVDSKADARLDAGADSSPDTDADSDSDSSPDTVADSRPDSSPDTDADSSSSSSSSTTLLEVLRANHDRMRALIASPGDS
;
A
#
# COMPACT_ATOMS: atom_id res chain seq x y z
N MET A 1 -2.10 -0.47 14.38
CA MET A 1 -2.47 -0.92 15.76
C MET A 1 -2.13 -2.41 15.94
N ARG A 2 -1.93 -2.94 17.17
CA ARG A 2 -1.63 -4.39 17.37
C ARG A 2 -2.72 -5.34 16.84
N LEU A 3 -4.00 -5.04 17.09
CA LEU A 3 -5.12 -5.88 16.60
C LEU A 3 -5.21 -5.90 15.08
N GLU A 4 -5.10 -4.74 14.45
CA GLU A 4 -5.12 -4.60 13.00
C GLU A 4 -3.98 -5.37 12.34
N ARG A 5 -2.74 -5.20 12.83
CA ARG A 5 -1.58 -5.92 12.30
C ARG A 5 -1.77 -7.44 12.43
N ALA A 6 -2.17 -7.91 13.61
CA ALA A 6 -2.43 -9.33 13.85
C ALA A 6 -3.53 -9.89 12.92
N ALA A 7 -4.57 -9.11 12.63
CA ALA A 7 -5.63 -9.51 11.72
C ALA A 7 -5.13 -9.61 10.28
N LEU A 8 -4.38 -8.62 9.79
CA LEU A 8 -3.84 -8.64 8.43
C LEU A 8 -2.82 -9.76 8.21
N GLU A 9 -1.97 -10.02 9.20
CA GLU A 9 -1.06 -11.19 9.22
C GLU A 9 -1.86 -12.50 9.09
N LEU A 10 -2.89 -12.67 9.93
CA LEU A 10 -3.78 -13.84 9.87
C LEU A 10 -4.50 -13.98 8.53
N PHE A 11 -5.00 -12.88 7.98
CA PHE A 11 -5.69 -12.91 6.70
C PHE A 11 -4.75 -13.31 5.56
N ALA A 12 -3.48 -12.91 5.63
CA ALA A 12 -2.46 -13.32 4.68
C ALA A 12 -2.03 -14.79 4.85
N GLU A 13 -1.97 -15.29 6.09
CA GLU A 13 -1.53 -16.66 6.40
C GLU A 13 -2.56 -17.73 6.06
N GLN A 14 -3.82 -17.51 6.42
CA GLN A 14 -4.86 -18.54 6.39
C GLN A 14 -6.17 -18.07 5.74
N GLY A 15 -6.19 -16.85 5.18
CA GLY A 15 -7.38 -16.29 4.53
C GLY A 15 -8.34 -15.56 5.47
N TYR A 16 -9.10 -14.64 4.88
CA TYR A 16 -10.05 -13.81 5.62
C TYR A 16 -11.24 -14.60 6.18
N ALA A 17 -11.78 -15.55 5.41
CA ALA A 17 -12.95 -16.33 5.81
C ALA A 17 -12.67 -17.20 7.05
N ASP A 18 -11.53 -17.90 7.06
CA ASP A 18 -11.14 -18.85 8.11
C ASP A 18 -10.57 -18.18 9.37
N THR A 19 -10.35 -16.87 9.33
CA THR A 19 -9.87 -16.09 10.47
C THR A 19 -11.02 -15.62 11.37
N THR A 20 -10.87 -15.85 12.68
CA THR A 20 -11.86 -15.48 13.71
C THR A 20 -11.35 -14.39 14.66
N VAL A 21 -12.26 -13.63 15.28
CA VAL A 21 -11.91 -12.60 16.27
C VAL A 21 -11.09 -13.16 17.44
N PRO A 22 -11.43 -14.34 18.03
CA PRO A 22 -10.60 -14.94 19.07
C PRO A 22 -9.14 -15.16 18.65
N GLN A 23 -8.89 -15.71 17.45
CA GLN A 23 -7.54 -15.91 16.92
C GLN A 23 -6.79 -14.58 16.76
N ILE A 24 -7.46 -13.54 16.25
CA ILE A 24 -6.87 -12.19 16.12
C ILE A 24 -6.45 -11.66 17.50
N THR A 25 -7.30 -11.81 18.50
CA THR A 25 -7.01 -11.31 19.85
C THR A 25 -5.91 -12.09 20.55
N GLU A 26 -5.90 -13.41 20.38
CA GLU A 26 -4.83 -14.29 20.89
C GLU A 26 -3.47 -13.89 20.28
N ARG A 27 -3.42 -13.75 18.95
CA ARG A 27 -2.25 -13.28 18.20
C ARG A 27 -1.74 -11.92 18.71
N ALA A 28 -2.66 -11.01 19.01
CA ALA A 28 -2.33 -9.67 19.48
C ALA A 28 -2.00 -9.60 20.98
N GLY A 29 -2.15 -10.71 21.74
CA GLY A 29 -2.02 -10.73 23.19
C GLY A 29 -3.09 -9.89 23.90
N LEU A 30 -4.29 -9.83 23.34
CA LEU A 30 -5.42 -9.02 23.80
C LEU A 30 -6.67 -9.88 23.98
N THR A 31 -7.74 -9.28 24.50
CA THR A 31 -9.02 -9.97 24.73
C THR A 31 -10.05 -9.62 23.66
N THR A 32 -11.02 -10.51 23.45
CA THR A 32 -12.22 -10.26 22.63
C THR A 32 -12.97 -8.99 23.07
N ARG A 33 -13.05 -8.71 24.38
CA ARG A 33 -13.61 -7.45 24.90
C ARG A 33 -12.83 -6.23 24.40
N THR A 34 -11.51 -6.33 24.29
CA THR A 34 -10.68 -5.25 23.75
C THR A 34 -10.91 -5.09 22.25
N PHE A 35 -11.05 -6.18 21.50
CA PHE A 35 -11.43 -6.10 20.10
C PHE A 35 -12.73 -5.33 19.89
N PHE A 36 -13.80 -5.73 20.58
CA PHE A 36 -15.11 -5.12 20.42
C PHE A 36 -15.21 -3.68 20.93
N ARG A 37 -14.25 -3.22 21.74
CA ARG A 37 -14.13 -1.81 22.11
C ARG A 37 -13.65 -0.94 20.93
N HIS A 38 -12.87 -1.52 20.02
CA HIS A 38 -12.30 -0.81 18.88
C HIS A 38 -13.06 -1.09 17.59
N PHE A 39 -13.61 -2.29 17.40
CA PHE A 39 -14.25 -2.74 16.17
C PHE A 39 -15.63 -3.32 16.48
N ALA A 40 -16.67 -2.89 15.77
CA ALA A 40 -17.99 -3.47 15.89
C ALA A 40 -18.02 -4.93 15.38
N ASP A 41 -17.21 -5.25 14.37
CA ASP A 41 -17.14 -6.56 13.75
C ASP A 41 -15.75 -6.86 13.16
N LYS A 42 -15.54 -8.10 12.68
CA LYS A 42 -14.30 -8.52 11.99
C LYS A 42 -14.00 -7.68 10.73
N PRO A 43 -14.97 -7.48 9.81
CA PRO A 43 -14.75 -6.64 8.63
C PRO A 43 -14.19 -5.26 8.93
N GLU A 44 -14.60 -4.63 10.03
CA GLU A 44 -14.21 -3.26 10.36
C GLU A 44 -12.71 -3.08 10.52
N VAL A 45 -11.99 -4.14 10.86
CA VAL A 45 -10.52 -4.11 11.01
C VAL A 45 -9.84 -3.72 9.71
N LEU A 46 -10.39 -4.11 8.55
CA LEU A 46 -9.86 -3.77 7.23
C LEU A 46 -9.96 -2.26 6.93
N PHE A 47 -10.82 -1.54 7.64
CA PHE A 47 -11.09 -0.11 7.45
C PHE A 47 -10.54 0.74 8.60
N PHE A 48 -9.70 0.17 9.48
CA PHE A 48 -9.23 0.87 10.68
C PHE A 48 -8.52 2.18 10.33
N ARG A 49 -7.58 2.14 9.38
CA ARG A 49 -6.80 3.31 8.95
C ARG A 49 -7.65 4.38 8.27
N GLU A 50 -8.71 3.98 7.58
CA GLU A 50 -9.64 4.89 6.90
C GLU A 50 -10.54 5.66 7.86
N ARG A 51 -10.67 5.23 9.12
CA ARG A 51 -11.51 5.95 10.09
C ARG A 51 -11.01 7.36 10.39
N GLU A 52 -9.69 7.55 10.36
CA GLU A 52 -9.07 8.84 10.62
C GLU A 52 -8.89 9.67 9.36
N PHE A 53 -9.04 9.06 8.17
CA PHE A 53 -8.81 9.73 6.88
C PHE A 53 -9.64 11.00 6.69
N PRO A 54 -10.97 11.00 6.93
CA PRO A 54 -11.76 12.22 6.81
C PRO A 54 -11.21 13.35 7.68
N THR A 55 -10.86 13.07 8.93
CA THR A 55 -10.30 14.06 9.86
C THR A 55 -8.92 14.54 9.42
N VAL A 56 -8.06 13.66 8.91
CA VAL A 56 -6.73 14.04 8.40
C VAL A 56 -6.88 14.93 7.17
N VAL A 57 -7.75 14.56 6.23
CA VAL A 57 -7.99 15.33 5.00
C VAL A 57 -8.56 16.71 5.31
N THR A 58 -9.55 16.82 6.20
CA THR A 58 -10.12 18.11 6.58
C THR A 58 -9.11 19.00 7.29
N ALA A 59 -8.27 18.43 8.17
CA ALA A 59 -7.20 19.18 8.83
C ALA A 59 -6.16 19.70 7.83
N VAL A 60 -5.75 18.87 6.86
CA VAL A 60 -4.83 19.28 5.80
C VAL A 60 -5.42 20.40 4.95
N LEU A 61 -6.70 20.29 4.58
CA LEU A 61 -7.36 21.32 3.78
C LEU A 61 -7.47 22.64 4.55
N ALA A 62 -7.76 22.60 5.85
CA ALA A 62 -7.81 23.80 6.70
C ALA A 62 -6.47 24.57 6.76
N ASP A 63 -5.33 23.88 6.63
CA ASP A 63 -4.00 24.48 6.59
C ASP A 63 -3.60 24.96 5.18
N ALA A 64 -4.46 24.82 4.18
CA ALA A 64 -4.15 25.21 2.81
C ALA A 64 -4.01 26.74 2.67
N PRO A 65 -3.10 27.21 1.80
CA PRO A 65 -2.99 28.63 1.48
C PRO A 65 -4.34 29.24 1.08
N ALA A 66 -4.60 30.44 1.59
CA ALA A 66 -5.78 31.19 1.19
C ALA A 66 -5.77 31.44 -0.34
N SER A 67 -6.95 31.48 -0.93
CA SER A 67 -7.15 31.89 -2.33
C SER A 67 -6.65 30.90 -3.40
N LEU A 68 -6.41 29.62 -3.06
CA LEU A 68 -6.18 28.60 -4.07
C LEU A 68 -7.41 28.42 -4.96
N HIS A 69 -7.18 28.22 -6.25
CA HIS A 69 -8.22 27.75 -7.17
C HIS A 69 -8.82 26.42 -6.63
N PRO A 70 -10.13 26.18 -6.70
CA PRO A 70 -10.77 25.01 -6.07
C PRO A 70 -10.12 23.66 -6.39
N TRP A 71 -9.74 23.44 -7.65
CA TRP A 71 -9.01 22.22 -8.03
C TRP A 71 -7.59 22.14 -7.44
N ALA A 72 -6.90 23.28 -7.31
CA ALA A 72 -5.58 23.31 -6.69
C ALA A 72 -5.66 23.02 -5.18
N LEU A 73 -6.75 23.42 -4.52
CA LEU A 73 -7.03 23.07 -3.12
C LEU A 73 -7.23 21.56 -2.94
N VAL A 74 -7.98 20.91 -3.84
CA VAL A 74 -8.10 19.43 -3.85
C VAL A 74 -6.75 18.77 -4.02
N MET A 75 -5.96 19.20 -5.00
CA MET A 75 -4.63 18.62 -5.25
C MET A 75 -3.68 18.84 -4.08
N PHE A 76 -3.73 20.01 -3.42
CA PHE A 76 -2.96 20.26 -2.20
C PHE A 76 -3.26 19.21 -1.12
N GLY A 77 -4.55 18.93 -0.88
CA GLY A 77 -4.97 17.91 0.08
C GLY A 77 -4.49 16.50 -0.29
N LEU A 78 -4.70 16.10 -1.55
CA LEU A 78 -4.31 14.77 -2.03
C LEU A 78 -2.80 14.56 -2.00
N GLU A 79 -2.01 15.56 -2.40
CA GLU A 79 -0.55 15.48 -2.37
C GLU A 79 -0.02 15.41 -0.94
N ALA A 80 -0.57 16.21 -0.02
CA ALA A 80 -0.18 16.16 1.39
C ALA A 80 -0.48 14.80 2.04
N VAL A 81 -1.64 14.20 1.74
CA VAL A 81 -1.96 12.85 2.23
C VAL A 81 -1.02 11.81 1.63
N THR A 82 -0.87 11.79 0.30
CA THR A 82 -0.06 10.78 -0.41
C THR A 82 1.45 10.91 -0.19
N ALA A 83 1.94 12.07 0.24
CA ALA A 83 3.32 12.26 0.69
C ALA A 83 3.64 11.57 2.03
N SER A 84 2.62 11.07 2.75
CA SER A 84 2.82 10.24 3.94
C SER A 84 3.49 8.91 3.60
N ARG A 85 4.05 8.21 4.61
CA ARG A 85 4.76 6.92 4.42
C ARG A 85 3.82 5.76 4.10
N PHE A 86 3.20 5.76 2.92
CA PHE A 86 2.35 4.66 2.44
C PHE A 86 3.14 3.40 2.09
N ASP A 87 4.42 3.52 1.70
CA ASP A 87 5.28 2.39 1.35
C ASP A 87 5.38 1.35 2.48
N GLN A 88 5.45 1.82 3.73
CA GLN A 88 5.52 0.95 4.91
C GLN A 88 4.25 0.10 5.11
N TRP A 89 3.15 0.47 4.44
CA TRP A 89 1.84 -0.17 4.52
C TRP A 89 1.43 -0.87 3.23
N ARG A 90 2.31 -0.88 2.22
CA ARG A 90 2.00 -1.41 0.89
C ARG A 90 1.55 -2.87 0.92
N GLY A 91 2.21 -3.71 1.74
CA GLY A 91 1.83 -5.12 1.92
C GLY A 91 0.43 -5.29 2.53
N ASP A 92 0.16 -4.57 3.62
CA ASP A 92 -1.14 -4.54 4.29
C ASP A 92 -2.27 -4.11 3.33
N LEU A 93 -2.01 -3.09 2.52
CA LEU A 93 -2.96 -2.55 1.54
C LEU A 93 -3.23 -3.53 0.39
N LEU A 94 -2.22 -4.31 -0.03
CA LEU A 94 -2.42 -5.39 -1.00
C LEU A 94 -3.31 -6.51 -0.43
N VAL A 95 -3.03 -6.97 0.79
CA VAL A 95 -3.85 -7.99 1.47
C VAL A 95 -5.29 -7.51 1.58
N ARG A 96 -5.50 -6.28 2.07
CA ARG A 96 -6.81 -5.64 2.11
C ARG A 96 -7.49 -5.64 0.74
N ARG A 97 -6.83 -5.12 -0.31
CA ARG A 97 -7.38 -5.03 -1.66
C ARG A 97 -7.84 -6.38 -2.21
N LEU A 98 -7.04 -7.44 -2.00
CA LEU A 98 -7.40 -8.79 -2.43
C LEU A 98 -8.66 -9.29 -1.72
N ILE A 99 -8.75 -9.11 -0.40
CA ILE A 99 -9.92 -9.51 0.39
C ILE A 99 -11.18 -8.78 -0.05
N LEU A 100 -11.10 -7.47 -0.31
CA LEU A 100 -12.26 -6.69 -0.73
C LEU A 100 -12.73 -7.08 -2.13
N ARG A 101 -11.82 -7.35 -3.07
CA ARG A 101 -12.18 -7.76 -4.44
C ARG A 101 -13.10 -8.97 -4.47
N ASP A 102 -12.87 -9.93 -3.59
CA ASP A 102 -13.58 -11.20 -3.58
C ASP A 102 -14.91 -11.16 -2.81
N ASP A 103 -15.20 -10.10 -2.04
CA ASP A 103 -16.40 -9.99 -1.21
C ASP A 103 -17.23 -8.74 -1.56
N VAL A 104 -18.45 -8.93 -2.06
CA VAL A 104 -19.37 -7.84 -2.44
C VAL A 104 -19.75 -6.99 -1.23
N ARG A 105 -19.97 -7.57 -0.06
CA ARG A 105 -20.42 -6.84 1.14
C ARG A 105 -19.32 -5.94 1.67
N LEU A 106 -18.06 -6.35 1.55
CA LEU A 106 -16.92 -5.52 1.91
C LEU A 106 -16.76 -4.34 0.93
N ARG A 107 -17.01 -4.56 -0.37
CA ARG A 107 -17.03 -3.47 -1.37
C ARG A 107 -18.15 -2.48 -1.13
N GLU A 108 -19.36 -2.94 -0.80
CA GLU A 108 -20.46 -2.05 -0.41
C GLU A 108 -20.07 -1.16 0.78
N ARG A 109 -19.38 -1.73 1.77
CA ARG A 109 -18.87 -0.98 2.92
C ARG A 109 -17.78 0.02 2.53
N GLU A 110 -16.86 -0.34 1.64
CA GLU A 110 -15.82 0.55 1.11
C GLU A 110 -16.44 1.75 0.35
N LEU A 111 -17.48 1.51 -0.44
CA LEU A 111 -18.21 2.57 -1.14
C LEU A 111 -18.88 3.54 -0.15
N LEU A 112 -19.50 3.03 0.92
CA LEU A 112 -20.07 3.88 1.96
C LEU A 112 -18.99 4.73 2.65
N LYS A 113 -17.80 4.15 2.92
CA LYS A 113 -16.67 4.90 3.50
C LYS A 113 -16.14 5.97 2.56
N SER A 114 -16.07 5.67 1.27
CA SER A 114 -15.69 6.62 0.22
C SER A 114 -16.68 7.79 0.13
N ALA A 115 -17.98 7.54 0.29
CA ALA A 115 -19.00 8.59 0.34
C ALA A 115 -18.83 9.49 1.57
N VAL A 116 -18.63 8.91 2.76
CA VAL A 116 -18.36 9.69 3.99
C VAL A 116 -17.11 10.56 3.85
N LEU A 117 -16.08 10.06 3.17
CA LEU A 117 -14.88 10.85 2.88
C LEU A 117 -15.18 12.00 1.91
N ALA A 118 -15.98 11.76 0.87
CA ALA A 118 -16.42 12.81 -0.04
C ALA A 118 -17.21 13.91 0.70
N ASP A 119 -18.16 13.56 1.56
CA ASP A 119 -18.93 14.53 2.36
C ASP A 119 -18.02 15.41 3.24
N ALA A 120 -16.96 14.82 3.81
CA ALA A 120 -15.98 15.55 4.61
C ALA A 120 -15.13 16.51 3.75
N ILE A 121 -14.71 16.07 2.56
CA ILE A 121 -13.99 16.93 1.61
C ILE A 121 -14.89 18.07 1.14
N GLU A 122 -16.14 17.80 0.80
CA GLU A 122 -17.11 18.82 0.38
C GLU A 122 -17.29 19.87 1.47
N SER A 123 -17.48 19.45 2.72
CA SER A 123 -17.60 20.36 3.86
C SER A 123 -16.36 21.26 4.00
N ALA A 124 -15.15 20.70 3.87
CA ALA A 124 -13.93 21.49 3.91
C ALA A 124 -13.79 22.46 2.73
N LEU A 125 -14.23 22.08 1.52
CA LEU A 125 -14.23 22.99 0.37
C LEU A 125 -15.19 24.17 0.59
N LEU A 126 -16.36 23.93 1.18
CA LEU A 126 -17.33 24.98 1.53
C LEU A 126 -16.74 25.96 2.57
N ASP A 127 -16.02 25.44 3.57
CA ASP A 127 -15.32 26.27 4.57
C ASP A 127 -14.25 27.16 3.94
N HIS A 128 -13.67 26.74 2.81
CA HIS A 128 -12.75 27.52 1.97
C HIS A 128 -13.44 28.44 0.95
N ASN A 129 -14.76 28.66 1.10
CA ASN A 129 -15.58 29.50 0.23
C ASN A 129 -15.63 29.04 -1.24
N VAL A 130 -15.40 27.75 -1.50
CA VAL A 130 -15.73 27.15 -2.81
C VAL A 130 -17.25 27.13 -2.93
N ASP A 131 -17.78 27.47 -4.12
CA ASP A 131 -19.22 27.46 -4.32
C ASP A 131 -19.80 26.03 -4.21
N PRO A 132 -21.06 25.86 -3.77
CA PRO A 132 -21.62 24.53 -3.49
C PRO A 132 -21.66 23.59 -4.69
N ALA A 133 -21.90 24.10 -5.90
CA ALA A 133 -21.97 23.25 -7.08
C ALA A 133 -20.59 22.71 -7.45
N THR A 134 -19.55 23.55 -7.35
CA THR A 134 -18.16 23.13 -7.53
C THR A 134 -17.72 22.18 -6.42
N ALA A 135 -18.03 22.44 -5.15
CA ALA A 135 -17.67 21.58 -4.03
C ALA A 135 -18.25 20.16 -4.17
N ALA A 136 -19.55 20.06 -4.48
CA ALA A 136 -20.25 18.80 -4.71
C ALA A 136 -19.69 17.99 -5.89
N LEU A 137 -19.10 18.65 -6.89
CA LEU A 137 -18.43 17.99 -8.02
C LEU A 137 -17.01 17.55 -7.64
N LEU A 138 -16.24 18.43 -7.00
CA LEU A 138 -14.83 18.22 -6.69
C LEU A 138 -14.58 17.13 -5.65
N ALA A 139 -15.43 17.05 -4.63
CA ALA A 139 -15.27 16.09 -3.53
C ALA A 139 -15.26 14.62 -3.99
N PRO A 140 -16.26 14.11 -4.74
CA PRO A 140 -16.22 12.74 -5.25
C PRO A 140 -15.08 12.51 -6.24
N MET A 141 -14.72 13.50 -7.06
CA MET A 141 -13.57 13.39 -7.98
C MET A 141 -12.25 13.22 -7.23
N ALA A 142 -12.06 13.90 -6.10
CA ALA A 142 -10.87 13.76 -5.26
C ALA A 142 -10.72 12.31 -4.76
N VAL A 143 -11.82 11.72 -4.28
CA VAL A 143 -11.85 10.31 -3.82
C VAL A 143 -11.55 9.34 -4.96
N VAL A 144 -12.15 9.56 -6.14
CA VAL A 144 -11.88 8.72 -7.32
C VAL A 144 -10.41 8.81 -7.74
N LEU A 145 -9.86 10.02 -7.84
CA LEU A 145 -8.47 10.23 -8.23
C LEU A 145 -7.50 9.55 -7.24
N PHE A 146 -7.76 9.67 -5.94
CA PHE A 146 -6.99 8.98 -4.90
C PHE A 146 -7.09 7.46 -5.02
N ASN A 147 -8.30 6.91 -5.13
CA ASN A 147 -8.51 5.46 -5.22
C ASN A 147 -7.88 4.86 -6.48
N SER A 148 -7.95 5.56 -7.61
CA SER A 148 -7.27 5.17 -8.85
C SER A 148 -5.75 5.19 -8.68
N ALA A 149 -5.19 6.25 -8.09
CA ALA A 149 -3.76 6.32 -7.82
C ALA A 149 -3.29 5.20 -6.88
N LEU A 150 -4.06 4.91 -5.83
CA LEU A 150 -3.78 3.80 -4.92
C LEU A 150 -3.82 2.44 -5.63
N SER A 151 -4.84 2.22 -6.48
CA SER A 151 -4.97 0.98 -7.27
C SER A 151 -3.77 0.76 -8.19
N ASP A 152 -3.44 1.78 -9.00
CA ASP A 152 -2.34 1.74 -9.98
C ASP A 152 -0.99 1.57 -9.27
N TRP A 153 -0.79 2.31 -8.17
CA TRP A 153 0.40 2.18 -7.35
C TRP A 153 0.54 0.76 -6.82
N LEU A 154 -0.53 0.13 -6.33
CA LEU A 154 -0.49 -1.25 -5.83
C LEU A 154 -0.25 -2.27 -6.97
N ASP A 155 -0.76 -2.03 -8.18
CA ASP A 155 -0.54 -2.92 -9.34
C ASP A 155 0.92 -2.90 -9.81
N ALA A 156 1.55 -1.72 -9.88
CA ALA A 156 2.97 -1.59 -10.24
C ALA A 156 3.92 -2.38 -9.33
N ASN A 157 3.51 -2.71 -8.10
CA ASN A 157 4.28 -3.58 -7.20
C ASN A 157 4.27 -5.05 -7.62
N VAL A 158 3.13 -5.50 -8.13
CA VAL A 158 2.91 -6.91 -8.48
C VAL A 158 3.75 -7.21 -9.70
N ASP A 159 3.70 -6.32 -10.70
CA ASP A 159 4.51 -6.41 -11.92
C ASP A 159 6.00 -6.35 -11.58
N SER A 160 6.44 -5.38 -10.77
CA SER A 160 7.85 -5.30 -10.33
C SER A 160 8.34 -6.55 -9.59
N LYS A 161 7.51 -7.18 -8.73
CA LYS A 161 7.86 -8.44 -8.06
C LYS A 161 7.81 -9.66 -8.99
N ALA A 162 6.96 -9.64 -10.01
CA ALA A 162 6.91 -10.70 -11.02
C ALA A 162 8.16 -10.63 -11.90
N ASP A 163 8.54 -9.44 -12.37
CA ASP A 163 9.73 -9.20 -13.16
C ASP A 163 11.01 -9.58 -12.40
N ALA A 164 11.14 -9.17 -11.13
CA ALA A 164 12.28 -9.56 -10.30
C ALA A 164 12.39 -11.09 -10.06
N ARG A 165 11.27 -11.84 -10.08
CA ARG A 165 11.29 -13.31 -9.99
C ARG A 165 11.68 -13.96 -11.31
N LEU A 166 11.35 -13.35 -12.44
CA LEU A 166 11.74 -13.83 -13.77
C LEU A 166 13.25 -13.60 -14.01
N ASP A 167 13.78 -12.45 -13.59
CA ASP A 167 15.22 -12.16 -13.67
C ASP A 167 16.04 -13.08 -12.76
N ALA A 168 15.59 -13.33 -11.52
CA ALA A 168 16.26 -14.26 -10.60
C ALA A 168 16.15 -15.74 -11.05
N GLY A 169 15.15 -16.09 -11.87
CA GLY A 169 14.99 -17.43 -12.43
C GLY A 169 15.87 -17.70 -13.65
N ALA A 170 16.43 -16.67 -14.28
CA ALA A 170 17.27 -16.78 -15.48
C ALA A 170 18.75 -17.08 -15.17
N ASP A 171 19.18 -16.94 -13.91
CA ASP A 171 20.59 -17.14 -13.49
C ASP A 171 20.84 -18.51 -12.82
N SER A 172 19.92 -19.47 -12.99
CA SER A 172 20.11 -20.85 -12.50
C SER A 172 20.02 -21.86 -13.65
N SER A 173 21.10 -21.93 -14.43
CA SER A 173 21.36 -23.13 -15.22
C SER A 173 21.84 -24.24 -14.27
N PRO A 174 21.23 -25.44 -14.27
CA PRO A 174 21.75 -26.56 -13.50
C PRO A 174 22.92 -27.18 -14.26
N ASP A 175 24.14 -26.92 -13.80
CA ASP A 175 25.29 -27.75 -14.17
C ASP A 175 24.98 -29.18 -13.75
N THR A 176 24.72 -30.02 -14.75
CA THR A 176 24.44 -31.44 -14.59
C THR A 176 25.70 -32.17 -15.00
N ASP A 177 26.63 -32.37 -14.07
CA ASP A 177 27.72 -33.34 -14.24
C ASP A 177 27.52 -34.49 -13.27
N ALA A 178 27.31 -35.65 -13.89
CA ALA A 178 27.13 -36.95 -13.28
C ALA A 178 28.47 -37.61 -12.92
N ASP A 179 28.44 -38.34 -11.81
CA ASP A 179 29.16 -39.58 -11.46
C ASP A 179 30.65 -39.74 -11.80
N SER A 180 31.44 -39.93 -10.73
CA SER A 180 32.33 -41.09 -10.60
C SER A 180 32.78 -41.29 -9.16
N ASP A 181 32.43 -42.45 -8.60
CA ASP A 181 33.05 -43.05 -7.43
C ASP A 181 34.58 -43.10 -7.53
N SER A 182 35.29 -42.88 -6.42
CA SER A 182 36.38 -43.76 -6.00
C SER A 182 36.77 -43.55 -4.54
N ASP A 183 36.91 -44.70 -3.88
CA ASP A 183 37.29 -45.00 -2.51
C ASP A 183 38.79 -44.74 -2.25
N SER A 184 39.14 -44.23 -1.05
CA SER A 184 40.36 -44.55 -0.26
C SER A 184 40.66 -43.50 0.84
N SER A 185 40.75 -43.97 2.09
CA SER A 185 41.56 -43.38 3.19
C SER A 185 42.90 -44.17 3.29
N PRO A 186 43.96 -43.82 4.09
CA PRO A 186 43.98 -42.95 5.28
C PRO A 186 45.26 -42.08 5.56
N ASP A 187 45.20 -41.33 6.68
CA ASP A 187 46.24 -40.83 7.61
C ASP A 187 47.42 -39.97 7.12
N THR A 188 47.60 -38.76 7.72
CA THR A 188 48.68 -38.40 8.68
C THR A 188 48.56 -36.91 9.13
N VAL A 189 49.05 -36.67 10.36
CA VAL A 189 48.95 -35.55 11.31
C VAL A 189 49.76 -34.27 10.93
N ALA A 190 49.40 -33.15 11.58
CA ALA A 190 50.13 -31.88 11.84
C ALA A 190 49.72 -30.69 10.96
N ASP A 191 49.68 -29.43 11.37
CA ASP A 191 49.75 -28.67 12.63
C ASP A 191 49.48 -27.19 12.21
N SER A 192 49.10 -26.33 13.16
CA SER A 192 49.09 -24.85 13.09
C SER A 192 47.89 -24.11 12.44
N ARG A 193 47.17 -23.40 13.31
CA ARG A 193 46.38 -22.15 13.05
C ARG A 193 47.29 -20.93 13.32
N PRO A 194 46.85 -19.66 13.14
CA PRO A 194 45.93 -19.06 12.14
C PRO A 194 46.49 -17.73 11.54
N ASP A 195 45.95 -17.24 10.42
CA ASP A 195 45.89 -15.79 10.10
C ASP A 195 44.92 -15.59 8.93
N SER A 196 43.73 -15.04 9.17
CA SER A 196 43.34 -13.63 8.97
C SER A 196 43.08 -13.24 7.50
N SER A 197 41.78 -13.24 7.20
CA SER A 197 41.01 -12.34 6.32
C SER A 197 41.41 -12.16 4.84
N PRO A 198 40.50 -12.48 3.91
CA PRO A 198 40.58 -12.08 2.51
C PRO A 198 39.92 -10.72 2.25
N ASP A 199 40.40 -10.09 1.18
CA ASP A 199 39.70 -9.38 0.11
C ASP A 199 38.66 -8.29 0.49
N THR A 200 38.99 -7.02 0.32
CA THR A 200 39.02 -6.26 -0.95
C THR A 200 37.61 -6.10 -1.55
N ASP A 201 37.15 -4.86 -1.38
CA ASP A 201 36.20 -4.11 -2.20
C ASP A 201 34.74 -4.59 -2.26
N ALA A 202 33.97 -3.88 -1.43
CA ALA A 202 32.55 -3.64 -1.58
C ALA A 202 32.23 -3.12 -2.99
N ASP A 203 31.77 -4.00 -3.87
CA ASP A 203 30.89 -3.61 -4.96
C ASP A 203 29.45 -3.76 -4.49
N SER A 204 29.03 -2.80 -3.66
CA SER A 204 27.61 -2.56 -3.42
C SER A 204 27.05 -1.83 -4.63
N SER A 205 26.82 -2.58 -5.71
CA SER A 205 25.97 -2.13 -6.80
C SER A 205 24.53 -2.09 -6.26
N SER A 206 24.24 -1.03 -5.51
CA SER A 206 22.88 -0.66 -5.13
C SER A 206 22.17 -0.26 -6.41
N SER A 207 21.57 -1.25 -7.09
CA SER A 207 20.45 -1.03 -8.00
C SER A 207 19.31 -0.47 -7.17
N SER A 208 19.34 0.84 -6.92
CA SER A 208 18.19 1.60 -6.45
C SER A 208 17.16 1.59 -7.58
N SER A 209 16.40 0.50 -7.71
CA SER A 209 15.06 0.57 -8.28
C SER A 209 14.27 1.51 -7.39
N SER A 210 14.28 2.80 -7.73
CA SER A 210 13.43 3.81 -7.10
C SER A 210 11.99 3.33 -7.24
N SER A 211 11.48 2.69 -6.20
CA SER A 211 10.11 2.20 -6.16
C SER A 211 9.19 3.40 -6.33
N THR A 212 8.37 3.39 -7.37
CA THR A 212 7.43 4.48 -7.64
C THR A 212 6.57 4.74 -6.41
N THR A 213 6.55 5.98 -5.95
CA THR A 213 5.78 6.41 -4.78
C THR A 213 4.31 6.64 -5.13
N LEU A 214 3.43 6.58 -4.13
CA LEU A 214 2.00 6.86 -4.35
C LEU A 214 1.77 8.29 -4.85
N LEU A 215 2.57 9.25 -4.38
CA LEU A 215 2.51 10.64 -4.83
C LEU A 215 2.85 10.79 -6.33
N GLU A 216 3.86 10.07 -6.81
CA GLU A 216 4.22 10.08 -8.24
C GLU A 216 3.09 9.51 -9.10
N VAL A 217 2.46 8.41 -8.67
CA VAL A 217 1.30 7.83 -9.37
C VAL A 217 0.11 8.78 -9.35
N LEU A 218 -0.16 9.45 -8.22
CA LEU A 218 -1.23 10.46 -8.12
C LEU A 218 -1.04 11.59 -9.13
N ARG A 219 0.18 12.13 -9.23
CA ARG A 219 0.51 13.20 -10.18
C ARG A 219 0.36 12.73 -11.63
N ALA A 220 0.83 11.52 -11.95
CA ALA A 220 0.67 10.93 -13.28
C ALA A 220 -0.82 10.75 -13.65
N ASN A 221 -1.66 10.32 -12.71
CA ASN A 221 -3.10 10.18 -12.92
C ASN A 221 -3.80 11.53 -13.11
N HIS A 222 -3.40 12.55 -12.35
CA HIS A 222 -3.89 13.91 -12.53
C HIS A 222 -3.53 14.48 -13.92
N ASP A 223 -2.29 14.29 -14.38
CA ASP A 223 -1.87 14.75 -15.71
C ASP A 223 -2.61 14.01 -16.84
N ARG A 224 -2.82 12.69 -16.69
CA ARG A 224 -3.65 11.89 -17.61
C ARG A 224 -5.08 12.43 -17.69
N MET A 225 -5.71 12.70 -16.55
CA MET A 225 -7.05 13.27 -16.50
C MET A 225 -7.11 14.65 -17.18
N ARG A 226 -6.11 15.52 -16.92
CA ARG A 226 -6.03 16.84 -17.57
C ARG A 226 -5.92 16.72 -19.08
N ALA A 227 -5.09 15.80 -19.59
CA ALA A 227 -4.94 15.56 -21.02
C ALA A 227 -6.25 15.08 -21.68
N LEU A 228 -7.00 14.19 -21.01
CA LEU A 228 -8.29 13.70 -21.51
C LEU A 228 -9.35 14.81 -21.59
N ILE A 229 -9.36 15.74 -20.63
CA ILE A 229 -10.31 16.87 -20.60
C ILE A 229 -9.90 17.95 -21.62
N ALA A 230 -8.60 18.18 -21.80
CA ALA A 230 -8.08 19.22 -22.70
C ALA A 230 -8.09 18.82 -24.18
N SER A 231 -8.22 17.53 -24.50
CA SER A 231 -8.29 17.09 -25.89
C SER A 231 -9.59 17.59 -26.52
N PRO A 232 -9.56 18.50 -27.52
CA PRO A 232 -10.76 18.79 -28.28
C PRO A 232 -11.21 17.48 -28.93
N GLY A 233 -12.49 17.16 -28.83
CA GLY A 233 -13.03 15.98 -29.49
C GLY A 233 -12.79 16.10 -31.00
N ASP A 234 -11.87 15.31 -31.54
CA ASP A 234 -11.84 15.02 -32.97
C ASP A 234 -13.07 14.13 -33.25
N SER A 235 -14.14 14.77 -33.73
CA SER A 235 -15.31 14.13 -34.35
C SER A 235 -15.92 15.09 -35.36
#